data_AF-A2Q653-F1
#
_entry.id   AF-A2Q653-F1
#
_cell.length_a   1.000
_cell.length_b   1.000
_cell.length_c   1.000
_cell.angle_alpha   90.00
_cell.angle_beta   90.00
_cell.angle_gamma   90.00
#
_symmetry.space_group_name_H-M   'P 1'
#
loop_
_entity.id
_entity.type
_entity.pdbx_description
1 polymer ?
#
loop_
_entity_poly.entity_id
_entity_poly.type
_entity_poly.pdbx_seq_one_letter_code
_entity_poly.pdbx_strand_id
1 'polypeptide(L)'
;MSRPICIHSKYTNYIGWKWAQEERVKFNADGAYKYKGVIATCGGLLYDSYERWIKCYIRKIGPYDDLHAEMWGLYIGLDML
;
A
#
# COMPACT_ATOMS: atom_id res chain seq x y z
N MET A 1 34.84 37.20 -7.10
CA MET A 1 33.36 37.14 -7.03
C MET A 1 32.97 35.72 -6.65
N SER A 2 32.59 35.49 -5.39
CA SER A 2 32.23 34.17 -4.87
C SER A 2 30.72 33.94 -5.04
N ARG A 3 30.31 32.83 -5.65
CA ARG A 3 28.89 32.47 -5.82
C ARG A 3 28.29 32.03 -4.47
N PRO A 4 27.04 32.38 -4.15
CA PRO A 4 26.39 31.88 -2.94
C PRO A 4 26.13 30.38 -3.06
N ILE A 5 26.49 29.64 -2.02
CA ILE A 5 26.12 28.23 -1.85
C ILE A 5 24.68 28.19 -1.36
N CYS A 6 23.76 27.69 -2.18
CA CYS A 6 22.41 27.35 -1.73
C CYS A 6 22.50 26.12 -0.82
N ILE A 7 22.42 26.33 0.49
CA ILE A 7 22.29 25.24 1.47
C ILE A 7 20.84 24.76 1.41
N HIS A 8 20.57 23.73 0.61
CA HIS A 8 19.27 23.06 0.62
C HIS A 8 19.16 22.25 1.91
N SER A 9 18.41 22.76 2.89
CA SER A 9 18.07 21.99 4.09
C SER A 9 17.26 20.76 3.67
N LYS A 10 17.87 19.57 3.79
CA LYS A 10 17.15 18.30 3.62
C LYS A 10 16.40 18.01 4.92
N TYR A 11 15.12 18.35 4.98
CA TYR A 11 14.24 17.84 6.03
C TYR A 11 13.96 16.35 5.76
N THR A 12 14.47 15.49 6.63
CA THR A 12 14.14 14.06 6.61
C THR A 12 12.90 13.83 7.47
N ASN A 13 11.77 13.51 6.83
CA ASN A 13 10.57 13.07 7.53
C ASN A 13 10.63 11.55 7.73
N TYR A 14 10.56 11.11 8.98
CA TYR A 14 10.49 9.69 9.31
C TYR A 14 9.05 9.19 9.15
N ILE A 15 8.84 8.31 8.18
CA ILE A 15 7.59 7.57 8.01
C ILE A 15 7.78 6.20 8.66
N GLY A 16 6.92 5.85 9.60
CA GLY A 16 6.96 4.58 10.30
C GLY A 16 5.57 4.04 10.52
N TRP A 17 5.45 2.71 10.61
CA TRP A 17 4.20 2.04 10.95
C TRP A 17 3.78 2.43 12.36
N LYS A 18 2.62 3.06 12.48
CA LYS A 18 1.97 3.33 13.76
C LYS A 18 0.80 2.40 13.93
N TRP A 19 0.48 2.12 15.19
CA TRP A 19 -0.75 1.45 15.55
C TRP A 19 -1.98 2.20 15.03
N ALA A 20 -3.04 1.47 14.65
CA ALA A 20 -4.31 2.09 14.30
C ALA A 20 -4.94 2.68 15.57
N GLN A 21 -5.05 4.01 15.61
CA GLN A 21 -5.75 4.69 16.71
C GLN A 21 -7.20 4.20 16.81
N GLU A 22 -7.83 4.38 17.97
CA GLU A 22 -9.26 4.07 18.14
C GLU A 22 -10.09 4.67 16.99
N GLU A 23 -11.09 3.90 16.54
CA GLU A 23 -11.96 4.24 15.40
C GLU A 23 -11.25 4.31 14.03
N ARG A 24 -10.03 3.77 13.92
CA ARG A 24 -9.34 3.59 12.63
C ARG A 24 -9.26 2.12 12.22
N VAL A 25 -9.26 1.91 10.92
CA VAL A 25 -8.98 0.61 10.31
C VAL A 25 -7.54 0.59 9.82
N LYS A 26 -6.80 -0.46 10.18
CA LYS A 26 -5.51 -0.78 9.55
C LYS A 26 -5.78 -1.55 8.28
N PHE A 27 -5.33 -1.00 7.16
CA PHE A 27 -5.42 -1.59 5.85
C PHE A 27 -4.02 -2.00 5.35
N ASN A 28 -3.83 -3.29 5.09
CA ASN A 28 -2.65 -3.80 4.37
C ASN A 28 -3.10 -4.33 3.01
N ALA A 29 -2.35 -4.03 1.96
CA ALA A 29 -2.54 -4.59 0.63
C ALA A 29 -1.22 -5.05 0.05
N ASP A 30 -1.29 -5.99 -0.89
CA ASP A 30 -0.15 -6.53 -1.62
C ASP A 30 -0.57 -6.96 -3.03
N GLY A 31 0.32 -6.74 -3.98
CA GLY A 31 0.22 -7.21 -5.35
C GLY A 31 1.11 -8.43 -5.57
N ALA A 32 0.69 -9.33 -6.45
CA ALA A 32 1.52 -10.45 -6.87
C ALA A 32 1.40 -10.66 -8.38
N TYR A 33 2.53 -10.85 -9.05
CA TYR A 33 2.59 -11.15 -10.48
C TYR A 33 3.39 -12.43 -10.74
N LYS A 34 2.89 -13.23 -11.68
CA LYS A 34 3.54 -14.46 -12.13
C LYS A 34 3.83 -14.39 -13.62
N TYR A 35 5.10 -14.17 -13.96
CA TYR A 35 5.58 -14.07 -15.35
C TYR A 35 5.15 -15.23 -16.24
N LYS A 36 5.37 -16.48 -15.82
CA LYS A 36 5.02 -17.68 -16.63
C LYS A 36 3.52 -17.89 -16.82
N GLY A 37 2.68 -17.23 -16.02
CA GLY A 37 1.23 -17.28 -16.16
C GLY A 37 0.63 -16.04 -16.79
N VAL A 38 1.43 -14.97 -16.96
CA VAL A 38 0.97 -13.61 -17.30
C VAL A 38 -0.29 -13.25 -16.50
N ILE A 39 -0.22 -13.49 -15.19
CA ILE A 39 -1.34 -13.25 -14.27
C ILE A 39 -0.81 -12.40 -13.14
N ALA A 40 -1.47 -11.26 -12.96
CA ALA A 40 -1.45 -10.47 -11.75
C ALA A 40 -2.67 -10.78 -10.88
N THR A 41 -2.43 -10.78 -9.59
CA THR A 41 -3.41 -10.90 -8.51
C THR A 41 -3.10 -9.84 -7.47
N CYS A 42 -4.10 -9.46 -6.69
CA CYS A 42 -3.89 -8.59 -5.53
C CYS A 42 -4.74 -9.05 -4.37
N GLY A 43 -4.42 -8.59 -3.18
CA GLY A 43 -5.20 -8.88 -1.99
C GLY A 43 -4.89 -7.91 -0.86
N GLY A 44 -5.65 -8.06 0.22
CA GLY A 44 -5.46 -7.23 1.39
C GLY A 44 -6.28 -7.68 2.58
N LEU A 45 -5.95 -7.08 3.72
CA LEU A 45 -6.49 -7.37 5.03
C LEU A 45 -6.86 -6.08 5.74
N LEU A 46 -8.03 -6.09 6.36
CA LEU A 46 -8.55 -5.00 7.18
C LEU A 46 -8.65 -5.48 8.63
N TYR A 47 -8.04 -4.71 9.53
CA TYR A 47 -8.09 -4.92 10.97
C TYR A 47 -8.65 -3.68 11.66
N ASP A 48 -9.41 -3.88 12.72
CA ASP A 48 -9.83 -2.75 13.56
C ASP A 48 -8.71 -2.29 14.50
N SER A 49 -8.97 -1.25 15.28
CA SER A 49 -8.05 -0.69 16.27
C SER A 49 -7.71 -1.65 17.43
N TYR A 50 -8.39 -2.79 17.53
CA TYR A 50 -8.17 -3.86 18.51
C TYR A 50 -7.51 -5.11 17.87
N GLU A 51 -6.93 -4.97 16.67
CA GLU A 51 -6.36 -6.05 15.84
C GLU A 51 -7.34 -7.18 15.47
N ARG A 52 -8.64 -6.94 15.59
CA ARG A 52 -9.61 -7.94 15.18
C ARG A 52 -9.74 -7.89 13.67
N TRP A 53 -9.70 -9.07 13.07
CA TRP A 53 -9.90 -9.20 11.63
C TRP A 53 -11.32 -8.79 11.25
N ILE A 54 -11.44 -7.81 10.34
CA ILE A 54 -12.73 -7.34 9.83
C ILE A 54 -13.07 -8.09 8.55
N LYS A 55 -12.15 -8.04 7.58
CA LYS A 55 -12.37 -8.55 6.22
C LYS A 55 -11.05 -8.79 5.50
N CYS A 56 -11.08 -9.68 4.50
CA CYS A 56 -10.02 -9.84 3.53
C CYS A 56 -10.58 -9.83 2.11
N TYR A 57 -9.70 -9.60 1.13
CA TYR A 57 -10.02 -9.81 -0.27
C TYR A 57 -8.81 -10.36 -1.01
N ILE A 58 -9.11 -11.11 -2.07
CA ILE A 58 -8.15 -11.58 -3.06
C ILE A 58 -8.83 -11.43 -4.41
N ARG A 59 -8.16 -10.83 -5.40
CA ARG A 59 -8.67 -10.71 -6.76
C ARG A 59 -7.60 -11.08 -7.78
N LYS A 60 -8.02 -11.85 -8.80
CA LYS A 60 -7.27 -11.97 -10.04
C LYS A 60 -7.63 -10.78 -10.92
N ILE A 61 -6.64 -10.00 -11.33
CA ILE A 61 -6.87 -8.78 -12.11
C ILE A 61 -6.55 -8.97 -13.60
N GLY A 62 -5.80 -10.01 -13.97
CA GLY A 62 -5.53 -10.35 -15.37
C GLY A 62 -4.07 -10.13 -15.77
N PRO A 63 -3.76 -9.93 -17.06
CA PRO A 63 -2.39 -9.82 -17.57
C PRO A 63 -1.82 -8.40 -17.38
N TYR A 64 -1.71 -7.99 -16.12
CA TYR A 64 -1.08 -6.74 -15.71
C TYR A 64 0.32 -7.00 -15.14
N ASP A 65 1.11 -5.94 -14.94
CA ASP A 65 2.42 -6.02 -14.27
C ASP A 65 2.32 -5.89 -12.73
N ASP A 66 3.47 -6.00 -12.07
CA ASP A 66 3.63 -5.94 -10.62
C ASP A 66 3.07 -4.64 -10.04
N LEU A 67 3.33 -3.49 -10.67
CA LEU A 67 2.88 -2.19 -10.18
C LEU A 67 1.35 -2.07 -10.24
N HIS A 68 0.75 -2.53 -11.33
CA HIS A 68 -0.70 -2.58 -11.45
C HIS A 68 -1.31 -3.51 -10.40
N ALA A 69 -0.67 -4.64 -10.08
CA ALA A 69 -1.12 -5.53 -9.02
C ALA A 69 -1.21 -4.80 -7.67
N GLU A 70 -0.17 -4.04 -7.31
CA GLU A 70 -0.16 -3.22 -6.10
C GLU A 70 -1.27 -2.15 -6.11
N MET A 71 -1.40 -1.40 -7.20
CA MET A 71 -2.38 -0.32 -7.32
C MET A 71 -3.82 -0.82 -7.26
N TRP A 72 -4.12 -1.94 -7.94
CA TRP A 72 -5.43 -2.58 -7.85
C TRP A 72 -5.70 -3.13 -6.45
N GLY A 73 -4.67 -3.68 -5.79
CA GLY A 73 -4.73 -4.06 -4.38
C GLY A 73 -5.23 -2.89 -3.55
N LEU A 74 -4.56 -1.74 -3.61
CA LEU A 74 -4.95 -0.54 -2.87
C LEU A 74 -6.37 -0.06 -3.23
N TYR A 75 -6.69 0.07 -4.52
CA TYR A 75 -8.00 0.55 -4.97
C TYR A 75 -9.15 -0.32 -4.45
N ILE A 76 -9.05 -1.64 -4.60
CA ILE A 76 -10.10 -2.57 -4.16
C ILE A 76 -10.25 -2.53 -2.63
N GLY A 77 -9.15 -2.45 -1.90
CA GLY A 77 -9.21 -2.40 -0.44
C GLY A 77 -9.83 -1.09 0.08
N LEU A 78 -9.55 0.04 -0.58
CA LEU A 78 -10.17 1.33 -0.27
C LEU A 78 -11.67 1.37 -0.63
N ASP A 79 -12.08 0.73 -1.73
CA ASP A 79 -13.50 0.57 -2.12
C ASP A 79 -14.29 -0.33 -1.15
N MET A 80 -13.59 -1.13 -0.34
CA MET A 80 -14.19 -2.00 0.67
C MET A 80 -14.26 -1.39 2.09
N LEU A 81 -13.65 -0.22 2.31
CA LEU A 81 -13.79 0.56 3.55
C LEU A 81 -15.17 1.24 3.60
#